data_AF-A0A0F9ND84-F1
#
_entry.id   AF-A0A0F9ND84-F1
#
_cell.length_a   1.000
_cell.length_b   1.000
_cell.length_c   1.000
_cell.angle_alpha   90.00
_cell.angle_beta   90.00
_cell.angle_gamma   90.00
#
_symmetry.space_group_name_H-M   'P 1'
#
loop_
_entity.id
_entity.type
_entity.pdbx_description
1 polymer ?
#
loop_
_entity_poly.entity_id
_entity_poly.type
_entity_poly.pdbx_seq_one_letter_code
_entity_poly.pdbx_strand_id
1 'polypeptide(L)'
;MVISGKRGKIQMTYRDKIVEELALLGRKKKAVFLGEGINTGDRIYGTMNRVKAHKCVEMPVAENLIAGCAVGLAMKGLKPIVVFQRMDFMLIAADQIINHAALIGEMSGGQFPMPIIFRTIVGSQSDKFEVGPQHKHDFTHIFEPYIMTVRYAPSLHLYRGAYESVAPTLIVERKDDYELEAD
;
A
#
# COMPACT_ATOMS: atom_id res chain seq x y z
N MET A 1 -11.53 -44.18 22.80
CA MET A 1 -10.74 -43.90 21.59
C MET A 1 -10.95 -42.44 21.22
N VAL A 2 -10.04 -41.56 21.65
CA VAL A 2 -10.14 -40.11 21.41
C VAL A 2 -9.57 -39.83 20.02
N ILE A 3 -10.41 -39.36 19.09
CA ILE A 3 -9.97 -38.94 17.76
C ILE A 3 -9.33 -37.56 17.94
N SER A 4 -8.01 -37.57 18.14
CA SER A 4 -7.17 -36.37 18.08
C SER A 4 -7.13 -35.88 16.63
N GLY A 5 -8.00 -34.93 16.30
CA GLY A 5 -7.94 -34.20 15.04
C GLY A 5 -6.66 -33.37 14.99
N LYS A 6 -5.69 -33.79 14.19
CA LYS A 6 -4.53 -32.96 13.81
C LYS A 6 -5.08 -31.69 13.15
N ARG A 7 -5.08 -30.57 13.87
CA ARG A 7 -5.16 -29.24 13.24
C ARG A 7 -3.89 -29.09 12.40
N GLY A 8 -3.96 -29.38 11.10
CA GLY A 8 -2.91 -28.99 10.16
C GLY A 8 -2.70 -27.49 10.30
N LYS A 9 -1.44 -27.04 10.38
CA LYS A 9 -1.13 -25.61 10.32
C LYS A 9 -1.70 -25.08 9.02
N ILE A 10 -2.66 -24.15 9.09
CA ILE A 10 -3.11 -23.43 7.90
C ILE A 10 -1.90 -22.61 7.44
N GLN A 11 -1.35 -22.96 6.28
CA GLN A 11 -0.25 -22.25 5.67
C GLN A 11 -0.78 -20.90 5.16
N MET A 12 -0.14 -19.79 5.55
CA MET A 12 -0.61 -18.45 5.21
C MET A 12 -0.04 -18.02 3.86
N THR A 13 -0.87 -17.35 3.06
CA THR A 13 -0.45 -16.76 1.78
C THR A 13 0.17 -15.38 1.98
N TYR A 14 0.85 -14.86 0.95
CA TYR A 14 1.31 -13.48 0.90
C TYR A 14 0.15 -12.48 1.10
N ARG A 15 -1.01 -12.72 0.48
CA ARG A 15 -2.21 -11.90 0.71
C ARG A 15 -2.62 -11.91 2.18
N ASP A 16 -2.62 -13.07 2.83
CA ASP A 16 -3.02 -13.18 4.25
C ASP A 16 -2.10 -12.36 5.17
N LYS A 17 -0.80 -12.33 4.88
CA LYS A 17 0.16 -11.48 5.61
C LYS A 17 -0.15 -9.99 5.43
N ILE A 18 -0.40 -9.54 4.20
CA ILE A 18 -0.79 -8.16 3.93
C ILE A 18 -2.06 -7.81 4.72
N VAL A 19 -3.07 -8.68 4.66
CA VAL A 19 -4.34 -8.52 5.40
C VAL A 19 -4.10 -8.34 6.91
N GLU A 20 -3.21 -9.13 7.50
CA GLU A 20 -2.84 -9.00 8.91
C GLU A 20 -2.14 -7.68 9.22
N GLU A 21 -1.18 -7.27 8.38
CA GLU A 21 -0.40 -6.07 8.63
C GLU A 21 -1.26 -4.81 8.52
N LEU A 22 -2.09 -4.71 7.46
CA LEU A 22 -2.99 -3.58 7.27
C LEU A 22 -4.04 -3.52 8.38
N ALA A 23 -4.53 -4.66 8.87
CA ALA A 23 -5.43 -4.71 10.03
C ALA A 23 -4.76 -4.18 11.30
N LEU A 24 -3.46 -4.47 11.49
CA LEU A 24 -2.69 -3.96 12.63
C LEU A 24 -2.45 -2.46 12.51
N LEU A 25 -2.09 -1.96 11.33
CA LEU A 25 -1.98 -0.53 11.08
C LEU A 25 -3.34 0.17 11.29
N GLY A 26 -4.44 -0.45 10.89
CA GLY A 26 -5.80 0.04 11.13
C GLY A 26 -6.17 0.26 12.60
N ARG A 27 -5.44 -0.36 13.54
CA ARG A 27 -5.61 -0.13 15.00
C ARG A 27 -4.83 1.08 15.50
N LYS A 28 -3.87 1.60 14.74
CA LYS A 28 -3.05 2.73 15.14
C LYS A 28 -3.87 4.03 15.05
N LYS A 29 -3.74 4.88 16.06
CA LYS A 29 -4.49 6.15 16.14
C LYS A 29 -4.19 7.09 14.97
N LYS A 30 -2.92 7.17 14.57
CA LYS A 30 -2.44 8.08 13.50
C LYS A 30 -2.62 7.54 12.08
N ALA A 31 -2.85 6.24 11.90
CA ALA A 31 -3.02 5.64 10.58
C ALA A 31 -4.32 6.11 9.94
N VAL A 32 -4.30 6.55 8.69
CA VAL A 32 -5.50 6.84 7.90
C VAL A 32 -5.29 6.28 6.50
N PHE A 33 -6.26 5.54 5.99
CA PHE A 33 -6.20 4.92 4.68
C PHE A 33 -6.94 5.79 3.67
N LEU A 34 -6.36 6.00 2.50
CA LEU A 34 -6.90 6.88 1.46
C LEU A 34 -6.81 6.13 0.13
N GLY A 35 -7.84 6.19 -0.70
CA GLY A 35 -7.79 5.60 -2.02
C GLY A 35 -9.16 5.57 -2.68
N GLU A 36 -9.15 5.35 -3.98
CA GLU A 36 -10.36 5.06 -4.74
C GLU A 36 -10.67 3.55 -4.63
N GLY A 37 -11.95 3.23 -4.46
CA GLY A 37 -12.48 1.88 -4.27
C GLY A 37 -12.09 1.20 -2.95
N ILE A 38 -11.66 1.97 -1.94
CA ILE A 38 -11.15 1.43 -0.68
C ILE A 38 -12.28 1.01 0.29
N ASN A 39 -13.47 1.58 0.11
CA ASN A 39 -14.69 1.22 0.84
C ASN A 39 -15.72 0.50 -0.03
N THR A 40 -15.40 0.23 -1.30
CA THR A 40 -16.24 -0.56 -2.22
C THR A 40 -15.67 -1.98 -2.37
N GLY A 41 -16.47 -2.97 -2.79
CA GLY A 41 -15.91 -4.29 -3.13
C GLY A 41 -14.94 -4.21 -4.32
N ASP A 42 -14.17 -5.23 -4.68
CA ASP A 42 -13.53 -6.24 -3.83
C ASP A 42 -12.32 -5.58 -3.16
N ARG A 43 -12.51 -5.12 -1.90
CA ARG A 43 -11.71 -4.15 -1.14
C ARG A 43 -10.22 -4.42 -1.26
N ILE A 44 -9.75 -3.87 -2.36
CA ILE A 44 -8.48 -3.96 -3.04
C ILE A 44 -7.90 -5.38 -2.98
N TYR A 45 -8.49 -6.24 -3.81
CA TYR A 45 -8.16 -7.66 -3.99
C TYR A 45 -8.16 -8.46 -2.69
N GLY A 46 -9.11 -8.14 -1.79
CA GLY A 46 -9.29 -8.76 -0.49
C GLY A 46 -8.32 -8.33 0.62
N THR A 47 -7.30 -7.53 0.30
CA THR A 47 -6.25 -7.15 1.28
C THR A 47 -6.72 -6.16 2.34
N MET A 48 -7.73 -5.37 2.03
CA MET A 48 -8.25 -4.32 2.93
C MET A 48 -9.41 -4.81 3.81
N ASN A 49 -9.84 -6.07 3.67
CA ASN A 49 -11.06 -6.60 4.29
C ASN A 49 -11.12 -6.46 5.82
N ARG A 50 -9.98 -6.46 6.50
CA ARG A 50 -9.89 -6.32 7.97
C ARG A 50 -9.63 -4.89 8.44
N VAL A 51 -9.48 -3.93 7.52
CA VAL A 51 -9.39 -2.50 7.85
C VAL A 51 -10.80 -1.94 8.01
N LYS A 52 -11.07 -1.38 9.20
CA LYS A 52 -12.38 -0.83 9.55
C LYS A 52 -12.70 0.39 8.68
N ALA A 53 -13.92 0.47 8.15
CA ALA A 53 -14.34 1.53 7.22
C ALA A 53 -14.08 2.96 7.74
N HIS A 54 -14.25 3.22 9.04
CA HIS A 54 -13.97 4.54 9.62
C HIS A 54 -12.48 4.96 9.58
N LYS A 55 -11.57 4.04 9.26
CA LYS A 55 -10.15 4.33 9.04
C LYS A 55 -9.86 4.67 7.57
N CYS A 56 -10.81 4.45 6.68
CA CYS A 56 -10.68 4.61 5.25
C CYS A 56 -11.46 5.84 4.77
N VAL A 57 -10.80 6.70 4.00
CA VAL A 57 -11.41 7.80 3.27
C VAL A 57 -11.51 7.37 1.81
N GLU A 58 -12.74 7.27 1.33
CA GLU A 58 -13.03 7.04 -0.09
C GLU A 58 -12.70 8.33 -0.86
N MET A 59 -11.89 8.20 -1.91
CA MET A 59 -11.42 9.34 -2.70
C MET A 59 -11.96 9.26 -4.13
N PRO A 60 -12.16 10.42 -4.82
CA PRO A 60 -12.48 10.42 -6.24
C PRO A 60 -11.31 9.87 -7.08
N VAL A 61 -11.59 9.53 -8.34
CA VAL A 61 -10.58 9.16 -9.36
C VAL A 61 -9.75 10.40 -9.71
N ALA A 62 -8.77 10.73 -8.86
CA ALA A 62 -7.89 11.88 -8.98
C ALA A 62 -6.61 11.62 -8.17
N GLU A 63 -5.71 10.80 -8.70
CA GLU A 63 -4.55 10.26 -7.98
C GLU A 63 -3.61 11.36 -7.45
N ASN A 64 -3.48 12.46 -8.19
CA ASN A 64 -2.74 13.62 -7.73
C ASN A 64 -3.37 14.24 -6.47
N LEU A 65 -4.69 14.41 -6.45
CA LEU A 65 -5.41 14.88 -5.27
C LEU A 65 -5.27 13.90 -4.10
N ILE A 66 -5.36 12.59 -4.36
CA ILE A 66 -5.18 11.55 -3.32
C ILE A 66 -3.82 11.70 -2.64
N ALA A 67 -2.74 11.79 -3.43
CA ALA A 67 -1.39 11.95 -2.91
C ALA A 67 -1.19 13.32 -2.21
N GLY A 68 -1.74 14.40 -2.75
CA GLY A 68 -1.68 15.72 -2.12
C GLY A 68 -2.43 15.79 -0.79
N CYS A 69 -3.59 15.13 -0.68
CA CYS A 69 -4.29 14.98 0.60
C CYS A 69 -3.43 14.21 1.62
N ALA A 70 -2.72 13.17 1.19
CA ALA A 70 -1.80 12.44 2.06
C ALA A 70 -0.67 13.34 2.59
N VAL A 71 -0.06 14.16 1.72
CA VAL A 71 0.93 15.17 2.15
C VAL A 71 0.35 16.10 3.21
N GLY A 72 -0.84 16.67 2.98
CA GLY A 72 -1.49 17.54 3.97
C GLY A 72 -1.78 16.85 5.31
N LEU A 73 -2.24 15.60 5.28
CA LEU A 73 -2.50 14.79 6.48
C LEU A 73 -1.19 14.46 7.24
N ALA A 74 -0.11 14.16 6.52
CA ALA A 74 1.20 13.94 7.09
C ALA A 74 1.73 15.20 7.80
N MET A 75 1.58 16.38 7.17
CA MET A 75 1.92 17.67 7.79
C MET A 75 1.11 17.96 9.06
N LYS A 76 -0.10 17.39 9.18
CA LYS A 76 -0.93 17.44 10.41
C LYS A 76 -0.59 16.35 11.44
N GLY A 77 0.46 15.57 11.21
CA GLY A 77 0.97 14.58 12.16
C GLY A 77 0.28 13.22 12.10
N LEU A 78 -0.52 12.95 11.07
CA LEU A 78 -1.06 11.62 10.77
C LEU A 78 -0.04 10.79 9.96
N LYS A 79 -0.32 9.49 9.81
CA LYS A 79 0.47 8.56 8.98
C LYS A 79 -0.44 7.98 7.89
N PRO A 80 -0.53 8.63 6.72
CA PRO A 80 -1.40 8.18 5.65
C PRO A 80 -0.88 6.89 5.00
N ILE A 81 -1.82 6.00 4.66
CA ILE A 81 -1.59 4.83 3.82
C ILE A 81 -2.44 5.03 2.57
N VAL A 82 -1.80 5.50 1.51
CA VAL A 82 -2.42 5.73 0.20
C VAL A 82 -2.45 4.41 -0.55
N VAL A 83 -3.61 4.03 -1.09
CA VAL A 83 -3.76 2.81 -1.88
C VAL A 83 -4.14 3.17 -3.31
N PHE A 84 -3.22 2.90 -4.23
CA PHE A 84 -3.48 2.89 -5.66
C PHE A 84 -3.86 1.48 -6.08
N GLN A 85 -5.03 1.33 -6.72
CA GLN A 85 -5.48 0.01 -7.18
C GLN A 85 -4.55 -0.59 -8.23
N ARG A 86 -3.90 0.27 -9.02
CA ARG A 86 -2.95 -0.11 -10.09
C ARG A 86 -1.81 0.90 -10.18
N MET A 87 -0.61 0.38 -10.48
CA MET A 87 0.59 1.21 -10.64
C MET A 87 0.52 2.15 -11.82
N ASP A 88 -0.21 1.79 -12.87
CA ASP A 88 -0.38 2.61 -14.08
C ASP A 88 -0.89 4.03 -13.75
N PHE A 89 -1.78 4.16 -12.77
CA PHE A 89 -2.38 5.44 -12.39
C PHE A 89 -1.50 6.29 -11.47
N MET A 90 -0.44 5.71 -10.89
CA MET A 90 0.51 6.49 -10.07
C MET A 90 1.26 7.56 -10.86
N LEU A 91 1.33 7.45 -12.20
CA LEU A 91 1.93 8.47 -13.04
C LEU A 91 1.24 9.84 -12.86
N ILE A 92 -0.07 9.85 -12.59
CA ILE A 92 -0.84 11.08 -12.31
C ILE A 92 -0.45 11.67 -10.93
N ALA A 93 -0.08 10.81 -9.97
CA ALA A 93 0.37 11.21 -8.64
C ALA A 93 1.87 11.54 -8.56
N ALA A 94 2.64 11.39 -9.64
CA ALA A 94 4.11 11.47 -9.62
C ALA A 94 4.62 12.80 -9.04
N ASP A 95 4.01 13.93 -9.41
CA ASP A 95 4.38 15.24 -8.87
C ASP A 95 4.25 15.30 -7.34
N GLN A 96 3.12 14.85 -6.78
CA GLN A 96 2.90 14.84 -5.33
C GLN A 96 3.81 13.85 -4.58
N ILE A 97 4.23 12.77 -5.23
CA ILE A 97 5.14 11.79 -4.64
C ILE A 97 6.59 12.30 -4.68
N ILE A 98 7.04 12.75 -5.86
CA ILE A 98 8.44 13.04 -6.15
C ILE A 98 8.80 14.47 -5.74
N ASN A 99 8.04 15.49 -6.14
CA ASN A 99 8.39 16.88 -5.86
C ASN A 99 7.92 17.36 -4.49
N HIS A 100 6.95 16.66 -3.89
CA HIS A 100 6.38 17.05 -2.60
C HIS A 100 6.73 16.05 -1.50
N ALA A 101 6.13 14.86 -1.48
CA ALA A 101 6.30 13.92 -0.37
C ALA A 101 7.78 13.57 -0.11
N ALA A 102 8.57 13.33 -1.17
CA ALA A 102 9.98 12.99 -1.04
C ALA A 102 10.85 14.16 -0.54
N LEU A 103 10.51 15.40 -0.91
CA LEU A 103 11.38 16.56 -0.69
C LEU A 103 11.00 17.44 0.50
N ILE A 104 9.72 17.47 0.91
CA ILE A 104 9.25 18.36 1.99
C ILE A 104 10.01 18.14 3.30
N GLY A 105 10.36 16.89 3.63
CA GLY A 105 11.16 16.58 4.82
C GLY A 105 12.52 17.27 4.80
N GLU A 106 13.20 17.25 3.66
CA GLU A 106 14.50 17.90 3.46
C GLU A 106 14.36 19.43 3.38
N MET A 107 13.46 19.93 2.52
CA MET A 107 13.22 21.36 2.29
C MET A 107 12.81 22.10 3.57
N SER A 108 12.12 21.42 4.49
CA SER A 108 11.71 21.97 5.77
C SER A 108 12.75 21.80 6.89
N GLY A 109 13.91 21.22 6.62
CA GLY A 109 14.92 20.90 7.64
C GLY A 109 14.40 19.92 8.70
N GLY A 110 13.51 19.00 8.31
CA GLY A 110 12.89 18.01 9.20
C GLY A 110 11.68 18.50 10.00
N GLN A 111 11.24 19.76 9.84
CA GLN A 111 10.05 20.27 10.53
C GLN A 111 8.77 19.54 10.13
N PHE A 112 8.69 19.13 8.86
CA PHE A 112 7.56 18.37 8.33
C PHE A 112 8.03 17.01 7.81
N PRO A 113 8.13 15.98 8.67
CA PRO A 113 8.36 14.62 8.20
C PRO A 113 7.17 14.16 7.35
N MET A 114 7.45 13.34 6.33
CA MET A 114 6.44 12.80 5.41
C MET A 114 6.27 11.28 5.62
N PRO A 115 5.74 10.81 6.76
CA PRO A 115 5.54 9.38 7.05
C PRO A 115 4.33 8.81 6.29
N ILE A 116 4.44 8.77 4.96
CA ILE A 116 3.38 8.34 4.04
C ILE A 116 3.77 6.99 3.46
N ILE A 117 2.84 6.03 3.52
CA ILE A 117 2.97 4.78 2.79
C ILE A 117 2.16 4.92 1.49
N PHE A 118 2.83 4.90 0.35
CA PHE A 118 2.20 4.72 -0.94
C PHE A 118 2.20 3.23 -1.27
N ARG A 119 1.03 2.64 -1.37
CA ARG A 119 0.83 1.24 -1.75
C ARG A 119 0.32 1.18 -3.17
N THR A 120 0.89 0.31 -3.98
CA THR A 120 0.45 0.09 -5.36
C THR A 120 0.54 -1.37 -5.77
N ILE A 121 -0.22 -1.74 -6.80
CA ILE A 121 -0.29 -3.11 -7.30
C ILE A 121 0.02 -3.10 -8.80
N VAL A 122 1.01 -3.90 -9.18
CA VAL A 122 1.24 -4.26 -10.58
C VAL A 122 0.22 -5.33 -10.95
N GLY A 123 -0.55 -5.07 -12.01
CA GLY A 123 -1.56 -6.00 -12.51
C GLY A 123 -0.97 -7.32 -13.00
N SER A 124 -1.85 -8.29 -13.25
CA SER A 124 -1.44 -9.64 -13.67
C SER A 124 -0.62 -9.60 -14.95
N GLN A 125 0.48 -10.37 -14.96
CA GLN A 125 1.31 -10.62 -16.14
C GLN A 125 0.97 -11.94 -16.81
N SER A 126 0.05 -12.72 -16.23
CA SER A 126 -0.33 -14.02 -16.75
C SER A 126 -1.17 -13.90 -18.02
N ASP A 127 -0.86 -14.75 -18.99
CA ASP A 127 -1.66 -15.04 -20.18
C ASP A 127 -3.06 -15.60 -19.88
N LYS A 128 -3.28 -16.13 -18.67
CA LYS A 128 -4.56 -16.67 -18.21
C LYS A 128 -5.58 -15.58 -17.88
N PHE A 129 -5.13 -14.35 -17.63
CA PHE A 129 -5.99 -13.23 -17.28
C PHE A 129 -5.43 -11.92 -17.86
N GLU A 130 -5.81 -11.62 -19.10
CA GLU A 130 -5.38 -10.40 -19.78
C GLU A 130 -6.14 -9.17 -19.26
N VAL A 131 -5.41 -8.24 -18.65
CA VAL A 131 -5.94 -6.98 -18.10
C VAL A 131 -5.85 -5.81 -19.08
N GLY A 132 -5.23 -6.01 -20.24
CA GLY A 132 -5.00 -4.99 -21.24
C GLY A 132 -3.70 -4.20 -21.00
N PRO A 133 -3.22 -3.46 -22.01
CA PRO A 133 -1.90 -2.85 -21.98
C PRO A 133 -1.77 -1.74 -20.93
N GLN A 134 -2.85 -1.05 -20.54
CA GLN A 134 -2.81 0.06 -19.58
C GLN A 134 -3.01 -0.38 -18.11
N HIS A 135 -2.87 -1.66 -17.81
CA HIS A 135 -3.22 -2.20 -16.48
C HIS A 135 -2.22 -3.21 -15.93
N LYS A 136 -1.01 -3.26 -16.49
CA LYS A 136 0.03 -4.23 -16.12
C LYS A 136 1.44 -3.64 -16.17
N HIS A 137 1.61 -2.33 -16.22
CA HIS A 137 2.96 -1.76 -16.17
C HIS A 137 3.57 -1.85 -14.78
N ASP A 138 4.90 -2.03 -14.74
CA ASP A 138 5.72 -1.84 -13.55
C ASP A 138 6.62 -0.62 -13.75
N PHE A 139 6.19 0.52 -13.19
CA PHE A 139 6.88 1.80 -13.29
C PHE A 139 7.82 2.07 -12.11
N THR A 140 8.22 1.05 -11.35
CA THR A 140 9.01 1.27 -10.13
C THR A 140 10.29 2.03 -10.37
N HIS A 141 10.95 1.79 -11.51
CA HIS A 141 12.17 2.46 -11.94
C HIS A 141 12.02 3.99 -12.04
N ILE A 142 10.80 4.51 -12.20
CA ILE A 142 10.52 5.96 -12.22
C ILE A 142 10.57 6.55 -10.81
N PHE A 143 10.15 5.78 -9.80
CA PHE A 143 9.99 6.26 -8.42
C PHE A 143 11.20 5.95 -7.53
N GLU A 144 11.85 4.80 -7.73
CA GLU A 144 12.95 4.34 -6.88
C GLU A 144 14.11 5.33 -6.65
N PRO A 145 14.46 6.25 -7.59
CA PRO A 145 15.52 7.22 -7.33
C PRO A 145 15.12 8.30 -6.30
N TYR A 146 13.83 8.47 -6.05
CA TYR A 146 13.29 9.60 -5.27
C TYR A 146 12.68 9.17 -3.94
N ILE A 147 12.22 7.93 -3.81
CA ILE A 147 11.52 7.43 -2.62
C ILE A 147 11.98 6.03 -2.25
N MET A 148 12.08 5.76 -0.93
CA MET A 148 12.33 4.41 -0.44
C MET A 148 11.28 3.48 -1.03
N THR A 149 11.74 2.54 -1.83
CA THR A 149 10.88 1.58 -2.52
C THR A 149 11.14 0.20 -1.97
N VAL A 150 10.06 -0.45 -1.56
CA VAL A 150 10.06 -1.81 -1.03
C VAL A 150 9.21 -2.66 -1.96
N ARG A 151 9.86 -3.65 -2.58
CA ARG A 151 9.20 -4.69 -3.38
C ARG A 151 9.07 -5.94 -2.53
N TYR A 152 8.06 -6.75 -2.86
CA TYR A 152 7.94 -8.19 -2.55
C TYR A 152 8.89 -8.73 -1.46
N ALA A 153 8.33 -9.07 -0.29
CA ALA A 153 9.03 -9.87 0.71
C ALA A 153 8.07 -10.96 1.23
N PRO A 154 8.22 -12.22 0.80
CA PRO A 154 7.34 -13.31 1.26
C PRO A 154 7.47 -13.55 2.77
N SER A 155 8.54 -13.05 3.40
CA SER A 155 8.90 -13.29 4.80
C SER A 155 8.72 -12.11 5.78
N LEU A 156 8.20 -10.93 5.42
CA LEU A 156 8.48 -9.74 6.24
C LEU A 156 7.37 -8.73 6.53
N HIS A 157 7.60 -8.05 7.66
CA HIS A 157 6.87 -6.93 8.25
C HIS A 157 6.91 -5.64 7.43
N LEU A 158 6.63 -5.72 6.13
CA LEU A 158 6.79 -4.62 5.16
C LEU A 158 6.03 -3.37 5.59
N TYR A 159 4.75 -3.52 5.93
CA TYR A 159 3.90 -2.39 6.30
C TYR A 159 4.25 -1.85 7.66
N ARG A 160 4.66 -2.71 8.61
CA ARG A 160 5.10 -2.23 9.94
C ARG A 160 6.41 -1.47 9.82
N GLY A 161 7.38 -1.98 9.07
CA GLY A 161 8.65 -1.29 8.81
C GLY A 161 8.44 0.07 8.15
N ALA A 162 7.63 0.10 7.08
CA ALA A 162 7.25 1.35 6.43
C ALA A 162 6.51 2.31 7.38
N TYR A 163 5.67 1.78 8.27
CA TYR A 163 4.92 2.60 9.23
C TYR A 163 5.82 3.24 10.29
N GLU A 164 6.99 2.69 10.60
CA GLU A 164 7.95 3.33 11.52
C GLU A 164 8.78 4.42 10.84
N SER A 165 8.83 4.46 9.51
CA SER A 165 9.51 5.51 8.75
C SER A 165 8.94 6.91 9.03
N VAL A 166 9.85 7.89 8.94
CA VAL A 166 9.55 9.34 8.95
C VAL A 166 9.60 9.96 7.54
N ALA A 167 10.14 9.22 6.57
CA ALA A 167 10.18 9.54 5.16
C ALA A 167 9.14 8.70 4.40
N PRO A 168 8.72 9.11 3.20
CA PRO A 168 7.69 8.38 2.49
C PRO A 168 8.24 7.04 1.98
N THR A 169 7.38 6.04 1.85
CA THR A 169 7.75 4.70 1.39
C THR A 169 6.77 4.22 0.33
N LEU A 170 7.29 3.73 -0.78
CA LEU A 170 6.52 3.06 -1.83
C LEU A 170 6.58 1.54 -1.62
N ILE A 171 5.44 0.91 -1.40
CA ILE A 171 5.28 -0.55 -1.39
C ILE A 171 4.69 -0.97 -2.73
N VAL A 172 5.43 -1.80 -3.47
CA VAL A 172 5.01 -2.34 -4.77
C VAL A 172 4.66 -3.80 -4.62
N GLU A 173 3.38 -4.11 -4.79
CA GLU A 173 2.84 -5.45 -4.79
C GLU A 173 2.64 -5.97 -6.22
N ARG A 174 2.64 -7.30 -6.40
CA ARG A 174 2.25 -7.93 -7.67
C ARG A 174 1.02 -8.78 -7.44
N LYS A 175 0.00 -8.61 -8.28
CA LYS A 175 -1.28 -9.33 -8.14
C LYS A 175 -1.11 -10.86 -8.23
N ASP A 176 -0.14 -11.31 -9.01
CA ASP A 176 0.13 -12.74 -9.26
C ASP A 176 0.78 -13.43 -8.05
N ASP A 177 1.41 -12.67 -7.16
CA ASP A 177 2.13 -13.21 -6.00
C ASP A 177 1.20 -13.49 -4.80
N TYR A 178 -0.06 -13.07 -4.86
CA TYR A 178 -0.96 -13.05 -3.70
C TYR A 178 -1.24 -14.43 -3.09
N GLU A 179 -1.24 -15.48 -3.92
CA GLU A 179 -1.50 -16.85 -3.49
C GLU A 179 -0.21 -17.65 -3.22
N LEU A 180 0.96 -17.03 -3.35
CA LEU A 180 2.23 -17.66 -2.96
C LEU A 180 2.26 -17.87 -1.44
N GLU A 181 2.92 -18.94 -1.01
CA GLU A 181 3.14 -19.24 0.40
C GLU A 181 4.02 -18.14 1.02
N ALA A 182 3.63 -17.67 2.21
CA ALA A 182 4.45 -16.77 3.00
C ALA A 182 5.41 -17.57 3.89
N ASP A 183 6.69 -17.19 3.87
CA ASP A 183 7.75 -17.76 4.71
C ASP A 183 7.63 -17.31 6.18
#